data_AF-A0A960AFB0-F1
#
_entry.id   AF-A0A960AFB0-F1
#
_cell.length_a   1.000
_cell.length_b   1.000
_cell.length_c   1.000
_cell.angle_alpha   90.00
_cell.angle_beta   90.00
_cell.angle_gamma   90.00
#
_symmetry.space_group_name_H-M   'P 1'
#
loop_
_entity.id
_entity.type
_entity.pdbx_description
1 polymer ?
#
loop_
_entity_poly.entity_id
_entity_poly.type
_entity_poly.pdbx_seq_one_letter_code
_entity_poly.pdbx_strand_id
1 'polypeptide(L)'
;MAIQNAVLTWAGAPGYGDPITEVLAFHAEHRDAVAIAVGLEALNLPLLLGFVTGLHGIVRRCGETGRDWSRLAVAAGATLAAVLAFYVVLWDGVVLSAGELTGPSPELELAWQMHAAAFALALPALGTTLIGAAMAAHASGLTPAWQRLLGLTGGGVLIVAGAANLAIADGSSLLFVGMPGYLAWLVWLLVTGVRLVRAGTIERSDVDALSEAEV
;
A
#
# COMPACT_ATOMS: atom_id res chain seq x y z
N MET A 1 -2.98 4.84 -3.52
CA MET A 1 -3.34 4.58 -2.11
C MET A 1 -4.17 5.69 -1.45
N ALA A 2 -3.63 6.85 -1.05
CA ALA A 2 -4.45 7.84 -0.32
C ALA A 2 -5.57 8.48 -1.17
N ILE A 3 -5.25 8.82 -2.42
CA ILE A 3 -6.20 9.47 -3.35
C ILE A 3 -7.36 8.53 -3.70
N GLN A 4 -7.08 7.25 -4.01
CA GLN A 4 -8.14 6.29 -4.35
C GLN A 4 -9.12 6.11 -3.18
N ASN A 5 -8.64 6.04 -1.93
CA ASN A 5 -9.48 5.86 -0.75
C ASN A 5 -10.37 7.10 -0.56
N ALA A 6 -9.82 8.30 -0.76
CA ALA A 6 -10.58 9.54 -0.70
C ALA A 6 -11.68 9.62 -1.78
N VAL A 7 -11.38 9.22 -3.02
CA VAL A 7 -12.36 9.17 -4.12
C VAL A 7 -13.52 8.24 -3.77
N LEU A 8 -13.23 7.05 -3.26
CA LEU A 8 -14.26 6.05 -2.92
C LEU A 8 -15.10 6.48 -1.72
N THR A 9 -14.47 7.01 -0.67
CA THR A 9 -15.19 7.55 0.49
C THR A 9 -16.10 8.71 0.07
N TRP A 10 -15.63 9.59 -0.82
CA TRP A 10 -16.43 10.70 -1.32
C TRP A 10 -17.60 10.24 -2.20
N ALA A 11 -17.40 9.18 -2.99
CA ALA A 11 -18.45 8.55 -3.79
C ALA A 11 -19.48 7.78 -2.94
N GLY A 12 -19.24 7.58 -1.64
CA GLY A 12 -20.13 6.82 -0.76
C GLY A 12 -20.02 5.30 -0.98
N ALA A 13 -18.81 4.81 -1.26
CA ALA A 13 -18.57 3.38 -1.48
C ALA A 13 -19.04 2.53 -0.27
N PRO A 14 -19.74 1.42 -0.53
CA PRO A 14 -20.22 0.53 0.51
C PRO A 14 -19.06 -0.16 1.22
N GLY A 15 -19.24 -0.42 2.50
CA GLY A 15 -18.36 -1.27 3.30
C GLY A 15 -18.55 -2.75 2.99
N TYR A 16 -17.64 -3.57 3.51
CA TYR A 16 -17.71 -5.03 3.31
C TYR A 16 -18.87 -5.72 4.04
N GLY A 17 -19.47 -5.06 5.03
CA GLY A 17 -20.64 -5.58 5.76
C GLY A 17 -21.98 -5.04 5.27
N ASP A 18 -21.99 -4.19 4.25
CA ASP A 18 -23.22 -3.62 3.71
C ASP A 18 -24.00 -4.64 2.86
N PRO A 19 -25.33 -4.51 2.74
CA PRO A 19 -26.14 -5.42 1.93
C PRO A 19 -25.61 -5.53 0.50
N ILE A 20 -25.55 -6.76 -0.03
CA ILE A 20 -25.03 -6.99 -1.40
C ILE A 20 -25.83 -6.26 -2.48
N THR A 21 -27.10 -5.91 -2.22
CA THR A 21 -27.91 -5.06 -3.10
C THR A 21 -27.36 -3.63 -3.22
N GLU A 22 -26.78 -3.09 -2.14
CA GLU A 22 -26.13 -1.78 -2.15
C GLU A 22 -24.80 -1.84 -2.89
N VAL A 23 -24.02 -2.91 -2.68
CA VAL A 23 -22.80 -3.19 -3.45
C VAL A 23 -23.10 -3.27 -4.94
N LEU A 24 -24.13 -4.01 -5.34
CA LEU A 24 -24.57 -4.13 -6.72
C LEU A 24 -24.94 -2.75 -7.31
N ALA A 25 -25.81 -2.01 -6.63
CA ALA A 25 -26.29 -0.71 -7.09
C ALA A 25 -25.13 0.30 -7.24
N PHE A 26 -24.25 0.37 -6.23
CA PHE A 26 -23.10 1.27 -6.25
C PHE A 26 -22.17 0.98 -7.44
N HIS A 27 -21.81 -0.29 -7.67
CA HIS A 27 -20.88 -0.63 -8.74
C HIS A 27 -21.49 -0.47 -10.15
N ALA A 28 -22.81 -0.58 -10.28
CA ALA A 28 -23.52 -0.26 -11.51
C ALA A 28 -23.56 1.25 -11.79
N GLU A 29 -23.76 2.08 -10.76
CA GLU A 29 -23.87 3.55 -10.89
C GLU A 29 -22.50 4.26 -10.98
N HIS A 30 -21.50 3.78 -10.24
CA HIS A 30 -20.23 4.48 -10.04
C HIS A 30 -19.03 3.79 -10.69
N ARG A 31 -19.26 3.16 -11.85
CA ARG A 31 -18.22 2.46 -12.62
C ARG A 31 -16.96 3.29 -12.86
N ASP A 32 -17.12 4.59 -13.16
CA ASP A 32 -16.00 5.49 -13.44
C ASP A 32 -15.13 5.75 -12.20
N ALA A 33 -15.75 5.88 -11.02
CA ALA A 33 -15.03 6.08 -9.77
C ALA A 33 -14.18 4.84 -9.43
N VAL A 34 -14.74 3.64 -9.64
CA VAL A 34 -14.01 2.38 -9.45
C VAL A 34 -12.89 2.23 -10.49
N ALA A 35 -13.13 2.58 -11.75
CA ALA A 35 -12.10 2.54 -12.79
C ALA A 35 -10.91 3.46 -12.48
N ILE A 36 -11.15 4.65 -11.92
CA ILE A 36 -10.08 5.54 -11.44
C ILE A 36 -9.32 4.88 -10.29
N ALA A 37 -10.01 4.29 -9.32
CA ALA A 37 -9.37 3.64 -8.18
C ALA A 37 -8.49 2.45 -8.59
N VAL A 38 -9.01 1.58 -9.46
CA VAL A 38 -8.27 0.45 -10.05
C VAL A 38 -7.09 0.93 -10.90
N GLY A 39 -7.28 1.97 -11.72
CA GLY A 39 -6.20 2.55 -12.52
C GLY A 39 -5.07 3.14 -11.66
N LEU A 40 -5.40 3.76 -10.54
CA LEU A 40 -4.41 4.23 -9.56
C LEU A 40 -3.66 3.06 -8.92
N GLU A 41 -4.31 1.92 -8.69
CA GLU A 41 -3.61 0.73 -8.19
C GLU A 41 -2.62 0.17 -9.20
N ALA A 42 -3.00 0.10 -10.48
CA ALA A 42 -2.09 -0.31 -11.55
C ALA A 42 -0.80 0.55 -11.59
N LEU A 43 -0.89 1.82 -11.21
CA LEU A 43 0.27 2.71 -11.06
C LEU A 43 1.02 2.50 -9.72
N ASN A 44 0.31 2.24 -8.62
CA ASN A 44 0.93 2.03 -7.30
C ASN A 44 1.86 0.81 -7.28
N LEU A 45 1.50 -0.27 -8.00
CA LEU A 45 2.29 -1.51 -8.01
C LEU A 45 3.75 -1.30 -8.49
N PRO A 46 4.01 -0.77 -9.70
CA PRO A 46 5.38 -0.52 -10.15
C PRO A 46 6.09 0.55 -9.30
N LEU A 47 5.37 1.54 -8.77
CA LEU A 47 5.96 2.56 -7.88
C LEU A 47 6.44 1.95 -6.56
N LEU A 48 5.65 1.07 -5.95
CA LEU A 48 6.04 0.33 -4.75
C LEU A 48 7.29 -0.51 -5.01
N LEU A 49 7.29 -1.29 -6.10
CA LEU A 49 8.42 -2.15 -6.46
C LEU A 49 9.70 -1.33 -6.74
N GLY A 50 9.56 -0.22 -7.48
CA GLY A 50 10.66 0.70 -7.74
C GLY A 50 11.20 1.30 -6.43
N PHE A 51 10.33 1.69 -5.50
CA PHE A 51 10.71 2.23 -4.21
C PHE A 51 11.50 1.22 -3.36
N VAL A 52 10.98 0.01 -3.13
CA VAL A 52 11.67 -0.98 -2.28
C VAL A 52 12.97 -1.47 -2.90
N THR A 53 13.02 -1.59 -4.24
CA THR A 53 14.24 -1.95 -4.98
C THR A 53 15.27 -0.83 -4.92
N GLY A 54 14.85 0.42 -5.08
CA GLY A 54 15.71 1.60 -4.94
C GLY A 54 16.31 1.70 -3.53
N LEU A 55 15.49 1.49 -2.49
CA LEU A 55 15.94 1.44 -1.11
C LEU A 55 16.96 0.32 -0.89
N HIS A 56 16.71 -0.88 -1.42
CA HIS A 56 17.67 -1.98 -1.38
C HIS A 56 19.00 -1.60 -2.05
N GLY A 57 18.96 -0.92 -3.20
CA GLY A 57 20.14 -0.40 -3.87
C GLY A 57 20.94 0.60 -3.03
N ILE A 58 20.26 1.52 -2.33
CA ILE A 58 20.92 2.48 -1.41
C ILE A 58 21.58 1.73 -0.25
N VAL A 59 20.85 0.83 0.42
CA VAL A 59 21.37 0.05 1.56
C VAL A 59 22.63 -0.71 1.17
N ARG A 60 22.65 -1.34 -0.02
CA ARG A 60 23.83 -2.05 -0.52
C ARG A 60 25.05 -1.16 -0.72
N ARG A 61 24.86 0.12 -1.08
CA ARG A 61 25.96 1.09 -1.24
C ARG A 61 26.50 1.59 0.10
N CYS A 62 25.65 1.62 1.13
CA CYS A 62 26.02 2.05 2.49
C CYS A 62 26.69 0.94 3.34
N GLY A 63 26.78 -0.30 2.84
CA GLY A 63 27.44 -1.42 3.52
C GLY A 63 26.55 -2.67 3.65
N GLU A 64 26.94 -3.60 4.54
CA GLU A 64 26.17 -4.82 4.79
C GLU A 64 25.06 -4.63 5.85
N THR A 65 25.17 -3.59 6.68
CA THR A 65 24.24 -3.30 7.77
C THR A 65 22.85 -2.96 7.22
N GLY A 66 21.86 -3.80 7.53
CA GLY A 66 20.48 -3.64 7.05
C GLY A 66 20.14 -4.42 5.77
N ARG A 67 21.08 -5.20 5.21
CA ARG A 67 20.86 -5.97 3.97
C ARG A 67 19.68 -6.94 4.09
N ASP A 68 19.60 -7.73 5.16
CA ASP A 68 18.52 -8.71 5.30
C ASP A 68 17.16 -8.05 5.48
N TRP A 69 17.10 -6.92 6.19
CA TRP A 69 15.89 -6.10 6.30
C TRP A 69 15.44 -5.55 4.95
N SER A 70 16.39 -5.10 4.11
CA SER A 70 16.05 -4.61 2.76
C SER A 70 15.58 -5.73 1.83
N ARG A 71 16.11 -6.96 1.97
CA ARG A 71 15.62 -8.15 1.25
C ARG A 71 14.21 -8.52 1.69
N LEU A 72 13.93 -8.47 3.00
CA LEU A 72 12.59 -8.67 3.54
C LEU A 72 11.62 -7.63 2.98
N ALA A 73 12.02 -6.35 2.94
CA ALA A 73 11.20 -5.28 2.37
C ALA A 73 10.85 -5.52 0.89
N VAL A 74 11.83 -5.94 0.09
CA VAL A 74 11.63 -6.27 -1.34
C VAL A 74 10.70 -7.48 -1.48
N ALA A 75 10.95 -8.57 -0.75
CA ALA A 75 10.14 -9.77 -0.82
C ALA A 75 8.69 -9.49 -0.41
N ALA A 76 8.49 -8.85 0.75
CA ALA A 76 7.17 -8.47 1.23
C ALA A 76 6.50 -7.44 0.31
N GLY A 77 7.25 -6.50 -0.26
CA GLY A 77 6.73 -5.53 -1.23
C GLY A 77 6.26 -6.19 -2.52
N ALA A 78 6.97 -7.22 -3.00
CA ALA A 78 6.54 -8.03 -4.13
C ALA A 78 5.29 -8.86 -3.80
N THR A 79 5.21 -9.45 -2.60
CA THR A 79 4.00 -10.12 -2.11
C THR A 79 2.82 -9.16 -2.03
N LEU A 80 3.02 -7.96 -1.47
CA LEU A 80 2.00 -6.92 -1.40
C LEU A 80 1.52 -6.54 -2.82
N ALA A 81 2.45 -6.35 -3.76
CA ALA A 81 2.08 -6.02 -5.14
C ALA A 81 1.23 -7.13 -5.78
N ALA A 82 1.58 -8.40 -5.56
CA ALA A 82 0.80 -9.53 -6.05
C ALA A 82 -0.61 -9.60 -5.41
N VAL A 83 -0.70 -9.38 -4.09
CA VAL A 83 -1.99 -9.37 -3.37
C VAL A 83 -2.87 -8.21 -3.84
N LEU A 84 -2.30 -7.03 -4.06
CA LEU A 84 -3.03 -5.87 -4.58
C LEU A 84 -3.50 -6.06 -6.03
N ALA A 85 -2.67 -6.69 -6.87
CA ALA A 85 -3.10 -7.07 -8.22
C ALA A 85 -4.29 -8.05 -8.18
N PHE A 86 -4.25 -9.03 -7.29
CA PHE A 86 -5.36 -9.96 -7.08
C PHE A 86 -6.62 -9.26 -6.55
N TYR A 87 -6.47 -8.37 -5.56
CA TYR A 87 -7.53 -7.52 -5.05
C TYR A 87 -8.22 -6.70 -6.15
N VAL A 88 -7.44 -6.07 -7.04
CA VAL A 88 -7.93 -5.28 -8.17
C VAL A 88 -8.71 -6.16 -9.15
N VAL A 89 -8.17 -7.32 -9.53
CA VAL A 89 -8.84 -8.24 -10.48
C VAL A 89 -10.19 -8.70 -9.95
N LEU A 90 -10.30 -9.00 -8.64
CA LEU A 90 -11.57 -9.35 -8.03
C LEU A 90 -12.55 -8.17 -8.05
N TRP A 91 -12.04 -6.95 -7.87
CA TRP A 91 -12.87 -5.75 -7.94
C TRP A 91 -13.42 -5.50 -9.35
N ASP A 92 -12.58 -5.66 -10.37
CA ASP A 92 -13.00 -5.59 -11.77
C ASP A 92 -14.11 -6.61 -12.05
N GLY A 93 -13.99 -7.83 -11.50
CA GLY A 93 -15.03 -8.85 -11.60
C GLY A 93 -16.37 -8.42 -11.00
N VAL A 94 -16.36 -7.75 -9.84
CA VAL A 94 -17.56 -7.20 -9.19
C VAL A 94 -18.20 -6.11 -10.07
N VAL A 95 -17.39 -5.17 -10.59
CA VAL A 95 -17.87 -4.09 -11.47
C VAL A 95 -18.47 -4.63 -12.77
N LEU A 96 -17.77 -5.56 -13.41
CA LEU A 96 -18.23 -6.15 -14.67
C LEU A 96 -19.52 -6.95 -14.47
N SER A 97 -19.63 -7.68 -13.35
CA SER A 97 -20.85 -8.43 -13.02
C SER A 97 -22.02 -7.50 -12.69
N ALA A 98 -21.76 -6.41 -11.97
CA ALA A 98 -22.79 -5.45 -11.57
C ALA A 98 -23.48 -4.77 -12.75
N GLY A 99 -22.79 -4.61 -13.89
CA GLY A 99 -23.39 -4.06 -15.11
C GLY A 99 -24.36 -4.98 -15.85
N GLU A 100 -24.27 -6.30 -15.60
CA GLU A 100 -25.05 -7.32 -16.32
C GLU A 100 -26.18 -7.91 -15.45
N LEU A 101 -26.04 -7.85 -14.13
CA LEU A 101 -27.00 -8.44 -13.19
C LEU A 101 -28.20 -7.53 -12.95
N THR A 102 -29.41 -8.12 -12.93
CA THR A 102 -30.66 -7.43 -12.57
C THR A 102 -31.00 -7.54 -11.08
N GLY A 103 -30.18 -8.24 -10.30
CA GLY A 103 -30.38 -8.50 -8.88
C GLY A 103 -29.17 -9.20 -8.26
N PRO A 104 -29.11 -9.30 -6.91
CA PRO A 104 -27.98 -9.92 -6.23
C PRO A 104 -27.86 -11.41 -6.55
N SER A 105 -26.63 -11.92 -6.54
CA SER A 105 -26.35 -13.34 -6.76
C SER A 105 -25.30 -13.87 -5.76
N PRO A 106 -25.31 -15.18 -5.45
CA PRO A 106 -24.29 -15.79 -4.59
C PRO A 106 -22.87 -15.63 -5.13
N GLU A 107 -22.69 -15.61 -6.45
CA GLU A 107 -21.40 -15.44 -7.10
C GLU A 107 -20.85 -14.03 -6.91
N LEU A 108 -21.71 -13.01 -7.00
CA LEU A 108 -21.34 -11.62 -6.73
C LEU A 108 -20.94 -11.43 -5.26
N GLU A 109 -21.69 -12.02 -4.34
CA GLU A 109 -21.39 -11.99 -2.92
C GLU A 109 -20.04 -12.66 -2.61
N LEU A 110 -19.79 -13.85 -3.17
CA LEU A 110 -18.52 -14.53 -3.03
C LEU A 110 -17.36 -13.70 -3.61
N ALA A 111 -17.53 -13.09 -4.78
CA ALA A 111 -16.50 -12.22 -5.37
C ALA A 111 -16.20 -11.01 -4.48
N TRP A 112 -17.22 -10.41 -3.87
CA TRP A 112 -17.07 -9.29 -2.92
C TRP A 112 -16.34 -9.71 -1.63
N GLN A 113 -16.69 -10.87 -1.07
CA GLN A 113 -16.01 -11.43 0.10
C GLN A 113 -14.55 -11.80 -0.20
N MET A 114 -14.27 -12.37 -1.39
CA MET A 114 -12.90 -12.64 -1.82
C MET A 114 -12.10 -11.35 -2.00
N HIS A 115 -12.71 -10.31 -2.55
CA HIS A 115 -12.11 -8.99 -2.68
C HIS A 115 -11.76 -8.39 -1.30
N ALA A 116 -12.66 -8.50 -0.34
CA ALA A 116 -12.43 -8.13 1.06
C ALA A 116 -11.28 -8.95 1.71
N ALA A 117 -11.25 -10.26 1.50
CA ALA A 117 -10.20 -11.14 1.99
C ALA A 117 -8.82 -10.78 1.41
N ALA A 118 -8.76 -10.46 0.11
CA ALA A 118 -7.55 -10.01 -0.55
C ALA A 118 -7.06 -8.67 0.04
N PHE A 119 -7.97 -7.72 0.30
CA PHE A 119 -7.63 -6.47 0.96
C PHE A 119 -7.07 -6.70 2.37
N ALA A 120 -7.69 -7.59 3.15
CA ALA A 120 -7.19 -7.97 4.47
C ALA A 120 -5.81 -8.65 4.42
N LEU A 121 -5.50 -9.42 3.37
CA LEU A 121 -4.15 -9.98 3.14
C LEU A 121 -3.12 -8.91 2.74
N ALA A 122 -3.55 -7.77 2.20
CA ALA A 122 -2.65 -6.66 1.89
C ALA A 122 -2.10 -6.02 3.17
N LEU A 123 -2.86 -6.03 4.27
CA LEU A 123 -2.43 -5.46 5.55
C LEU A 123 -1.12 -6.08 6.09
N PRO A 124 -1.01 -7.41 6.32
CA PRO A 124 0.22 -8.00 6.84
C PRO A 124 1.38 -7.92 5.85
N ALA A 125 1.11 -7.96 4.55
CA ALA A 125 2.13 -7.75 3.52
C ALA A 125 2.71 -6.33 3.60
N LEU A 126 1.85 -5.31 3.66
CA LEU A 126 2.24 -3.92 3.86
C LEU A 126 2.97 -3.70 5.19
N GLY A 127 2.49 -4.31 6.27
CA GLY A 127 3.13 -4.23 7.58
C GLY A 127 4.55 -4.80 7.56
N THR A 128 4.75 -5.94 6.90
CA THR A 128 6.07 -6.56 6.74
C THR A 128 6.99 -5.72 5.85
N THR A 129 6.47 -5.15 4.77
CA THR A 129 7.22 -4.21 3.91
C THR A 129 7.67 -2.98 4.70
N LEU A 130 6.78 -2.36 5.48
CA LEU A 130 7.09 -1.20 6.31
C LEU A 130 8.17 -1.51 7.35
N ILE A 131 8.05 -2.64 8.05
CA ILE A 131 9.07 -3.08 9.02
C ILE A 131 10.43 -3.27 8.34
N GLY A 132 10.47 -4.02 7.24
CA GLY A 132 11.71 -4.26 6.50
C GLY A 132 12.35 -2.96 6.01
N ALA A 133 11.56 -2.07 5.42
CA ALA A 133 12.02 -0.79 4.88
C ALA A 133 12.52 0.14 6.00
N ALA A 134 11.79 0.25 7.10
CA ALA A 134 12.15 1.09 8.25
C ALA A 134 13.44 0.61 8.93
N MET A 135 13.57 -0.71 9.13
CA MET A 135 14.77 -1.30 9.72
C MET A 135 15.99 -1.14 8.81
N ALA A 136 15.82 -1.39 7.50
CA ALA A 136 16.89 -1.21 6.51
C ALA A 136 17.36 0.25 6.44
N ALA A 137 16.43 1.19 6.29
CA ALA A 137 16.75 2.61 6.18
C ALA A 137 17.42 3.16 7.44
N HIS A 138 17.01 2.71 8.63
CA HIS A 138 17.65 3.10 9.88
C HIS A 138 19.06 2.51 10.01
N ALA A 139 19.22 1.23 9.70
CA ALA A 139 20.50 0.53 9.74
C ALA A 139 21.55 1.14 8.79
N SER A 140 21.11 1.70 7.66
CA SER A 140 21.95 2.45 6.72
C SER A 140 22.11 3.93 7.06
N GLY A 141 21.62 4.40 8.21
CA GLY A 141 21.74 5.81 8.63
C GLY A 141 20.84 6.81 7.89
N LEU A 142 19.96 6.35 7.00
CA LEU A 142 19.07 7.22 6.21
C LEU A 142 17.97 7.86 7.08
N THR A 143 17.54 7.16 8.14
CA THR A 143 16.40 7.57 8.97
C THR A 143 16.74 7.55 10.47
N PRO A 144 16.21 8.53 11.24
CA PRO A 144 16.37 8.59 12.70
C PRO A 144 15.59 7.47 13.41
N ALA A 145 15.93 7.22 14.68
CA ALA A 145 15.36 6.13 15.48
C ALA A 145 13.82 6.18 15.65
N TRP A 146 13.21 7.37 15.64
CA TRP A 146 11.76 7.48 15.73
C TRP A 146 11.05 6.93 14.49
N GLN A 147 11.63 7.07 13.29
CA GLN A 147 11.08 6.49 12.06
C GLN A 147 11.15 4.96 12.08
N ARG A 148 12.20 4.39 12.71
CA ARG A 148 12.28 2.95 12.97
C ARG A 148 11.14 2.50 13.88
N LEU A 149 10.93 3.18 15.00
CA LEU A 149 9.85 2.85 15.94
C LEU A 149 8.48 2.97 15.27
N LEU A 150 8.24 4.05 14.52
CA LEU A 150 7.01 4.23 13.74
C LEU A 150 6.78 3.06 12.76
N GLY A 151 7.81 2.63 12.03
CA GLY A 151 7.71 1.52 11.10
C GLY A 151 7.44 0.18 11.79
N LEU A 152 8.08 -0.07 12.93
CA LEU A 152 7.86 -1.28 13.74
C LEU A 152 6.45 -1.32 14.33
N THR A 153 6.01 -0.25 15.00
CA THR A 153 4.68 -0.21 15.61
C THR A 153 3.58 -0.18 14.56
N GLY A 154 3.74 0.63 13.51
CA GLY A 154 2.78 0.72 12.41
C GLY A 154 2.65 -0.59 11.64
N GLY A 155 3.78 -1.23 11.34
CA GLY A 155 3.77 -2.52 10.65
C GLY A 155 3.22 -3.65 11.52
N GLY A 156 3.51 -3.64 12.83
CA GLY A 156 2.93 -4.59 13.78
C GLY A 156 1.41 -4.48 13.86
N VAL A 157 0.85 -3.26 13.91
CA VAL A 157 -0.60 -3.03 13.89
C VAL A 157 -1.24 -3.59 12.61
N LEU A 158 -0.63 -3.37 11.45
CA LEU A 158 -1.11 -3.91 10.18
C LEU A 158 -1.12 -5.45 10.16
N ILE A 159 -0.07 -6.08 10.68
CA ILE A 159 0.02 -7.55 10.77
C ILE A 159 -1.08 -8.10 11.69
N VAL A 160 -1.29 -7.50 12.86
CA VAL A 160 -2.32 -7.92 13.81
C VAL A 160 -3.72 -7.74 13.22
N ALA A 161 -4.01 -6.62 12.56
CA ALA A 161 -5.29 -6.39 11.90
C ALA A 161 -5.54 -7.42 10.78
N GLY A 162 -4.50 -7.73 10.00
CA GLY A 162 -4.53 -8.75 8.96
C GLY A 162 -4.88 -10.16 9.43
N ALA A 163 -4.57 -10.50 10.68
CA ALA A 163 -4.88 -11.80 11.25
C ALA A 163 -6.40 -12.05 11.38
N ALA A 164 -7.22 -10.99 11.38
CA ALA A 164 -8.68 -11.07 11.35
C ALA A 164 -9.25 -11.29 9.94
N ASN A 165 -8.47 -11.87 9.00
CA ASN A 165 -8.78 -11.95 7.58
C ASN A 165 -10.21 -12.47 7.28
N LEU A 166 -10.58 -13.62 7.85
CA LEU A 166 -11.89 -14.22 7.62
C LEU A 166 -13.03 -13.34 8.16
N ALA A 167 -12.84 -12.73 9.33
CA ALA A 167 -13.84 -11.82 9.89
C ALA A 167 -14.01 -10.57 9.02
N ILE A 168 -12.92 -10.04 8.46
CA ILE A 168 -12.97 -8.90 7.53
C ILE A 168 -13.65 -9.31 6.22
N ALA A 169 -13.38 -10.52 5.72
CA ALA A 169 -14.05 -11.06 4.55
C ALA A 169 -15.56 -11.19 4.76
N ASP A 170 -15.98 -11.48 6.00
CA ASP A 170 -17.38 -11.52 6.45
C ASP A 170 -17.94 -10.12 6.83
N GLY A 171 -17.25 -9.04 6.46
CA GLY A 171 -17.73 -7.66 6.62
C GLY A 171 -17.40 -6.98 7.95
N SER A 172 -16.53 -7.57 8.78
CA SER A 172 -16.16 -7.00 10.08
C SER A 172 -15.46 -5.64 9.97
N SER A 173 -15.80 -4.73 10.88
CA SER A 173 -15.12 -3.43 11.07
C SER A 173 -13.69 -3.55 11.61
N LEU A 174 -13.21 -4.76 11.93
CA LEU A 174 -11.82 -5.00 12.36
C LEU A 174 -10.79 -4.53 11.33
N LEU A 175 -11.19 -4.39 10.05
CA LEU A 175 -10.37 -3.76 9.02
C LEU A 175 -9.82 -2.39 9.45
N PHE A 176 -10.64 -1.58 10.14
CA PHE A 176 -10.25 -0.24 10.56
C PHE A 176 -9.17 -0.23 11.65
N VAL A 177 -8.93 -1.35 12.33
CA VAL A 177 -7.80 -1.49 13.27
C VAL A 177 -6.46 -1.32 12.54
N GLY A 178 -6.39 -1.61 11.23
CA GLY A 178 -5.20 -1.39 10.41
C GLY A 178 -4.93 0.08 10.06
N MET A 179 -5.92 0.97 10.21
CA MET A 179 -5.81 2.38 9.77
C MET A 179 -4.63 3.14 10.40
N PRO A 180 -4.36 3.05 11.72
CA PRO A 180 -3.19 3.69 12.31
C PRO A 180 -1.87 3.21 11.70
N GLY A 181 -1.77 1.92 11.36
CA GLY A 181 -0.59 1.37 10.71
C GLY A 181 -0.44 1.81 9.26
N TYR A 182 -1.54 1.95 8.52
CA TYR A 182 -1.54 2.55 7.18
C TYR A 182 -1.13 4.04 7.22
N LEU A 183 -1.61 4.81 8.20
CA LEU A 183 -1.16 6.19 8.39
C LEU A 183 0.33 6.26 8.73
N ALA A 184 0.82 5.34 9.57
CA ALA A 184 2.25 5.24 9.86
C ALA A 184 3.08 4.96 8.60
N TRP A 185 2.60 4.09 7.70
CA TRP A 185 3.21 3.86 6.38
C TRP A 185 3.29 5.14 5.54
N LEU A 186 2.18 5.88 5.41
CA LEU A 186 2.14 7.13 4.65
C LEU A 186 3.09 8.19 5.20
N VAL A 187 3.08 8.40 6.53
CA VAL A 187 3.98 9.33 7.20
C VAL A 187 5.42 8.91 7.00
N TRP A 188 5.72 7.62 7.15
CA TRP A 188 7.07 7.10 6.98
C TRP A 188 7.59 7.28 5.55
N LEU A 189 6.76 6.98 4.54
CA LEU A 189 7.08 7.20 3.13
C LEU A 189 7.33 8.67 2.83
N LEU A 190 6.43 9.56 3.27
CA LEU A 190 6.52 10.99 2.99
C LEU A 190 7.80 11.58 3.57
N VAL A 191 8.07 11.31 4.85
CA VAL A 191 9.25 11.86 5.53
C VAL A 191 10.55 11.31 4.92
N THR A 192 10.59 10.02 4.58
CA THR A 192 11.75 9.40 3.94
C THR A 192 11.96 9.94 2.52
N GLY A 193 10.89 10.08 1.73
CA GLY A 193 10.94 10.64 0.39
C GLY A 193 11.45 12.07 0.37
N VAL A 194 10.93 12.95 1.24
CA VAL A 194 11.39 14.33 1.39
C VAL A 194 12.88 14.38 1.76
N ARG A 195 13.34 13.50 2.65
CA ARG A 195 14.77 13.41 3.02
C ARG A 195 15.65 13.02 1.85
N LEU A 196 15.25 12.02 1.06
CA LEU A 196 16.01 11.56 -0.10
C LEU A 196 16.13 12.64 -1.18
N VAL A 197 15.04 13.36 -1.47
CA VAL A 197 15.05 14.46 -2.43
C VAL A 197 15.98 15.59 -1.97
N ARG A 198 15.91 15.98 -0.69
CA ARG A 198 16.77 17.04 -0.14
C ARG A 198 18.25 16.68 -0.14
N ALA A 199 18.60 15.43 0.14
CA ALA A 199 19.99 14.98 0.09
C ALA A 199 20.54 15.05 -1.33
N GLY A 200 19.78 14.57 -2.33
CA GLY A 200 20.22 14.60 -3.74
C GLY A 200 20.33 16.01 -4.32
N THR A 201 19.56 16.99 -3.84
CA THR A 201 19.70 18.39 -4.28
C THR A 201 20.99 19.04 -3.82
N ILE A 202 21.48 18.68 -2.62
CA ILE A 202 22.72 19.24 -2.06
C ILE A 202 23.95 18.68 -2.80
N GLU A 203 23.98 17.36 -3.05
CA GLU A 203 25.08 16.73 -3.77
C GLU A 203 25.27 17.30 -5.18
N ARG A 204 24.16 17.57 -5.90
CA ARG A 204 24.23 18.18 -7.23
C ARG A 204 24.73 19.63 -7.21
N SER A 205 24.29 20.44 -6.25
CA SER A 205 24.77 21.84 -6.15
C SER A 205 26.25 21.92 -5.83
N ASP A 206 26.79 20.99 -5.03
CA ASP A 206 28.21 20.94 -4.71
C ASP A 206 29.05 20.58 -5.95
N VAL A 207 28.58 19.63 -6.77
CA VAL A 207 29.25 19.26 -8.03
C VAL A 207 29.25 20.42 -9.03
N ASP A 208 28.12 21.11 -9.18
CA ASP A 208 28.02 22.26 -10.09
C ASP A 208 28.94 23.42 -9.64
N ALA A 209 28.99 23.70 -8.33
CA ALA A 209 29.87 24.73 -7.76
C ALA A 209 31.36 24.42 -7.92
N LEU A 210 31.76 23.15 -7.82
CA LEU A 210 33.14 22.72 -8.07
C LEU A 210 33.50 22.83 -9.55
N SER A 211 32.56 22.51 -10.46
CA SER A 211 32.78 22.67 -11.90
C SER A 211 32.90 24.13 -12.33
N GLU A 212 32.20 25.07 -11.69
CA GLU A 212 32.33 26.50 -11.98
C GLU A 212 33.62 27.10 -11.43
N ALA A 213 34.17 26.55 -10.33
CA ALA A 213 35.43 27.01 -9.75
C ALA A 213 36.68 26.56 -10.53
N GLU A 214 36.54 25.57 -11.43
CA GLU A 214 37.62 25.06 -12.29
C GLU A 214 37.70 25.75 -13.67
N VAL A 215 36.86 26.75 -13.93
CA VAL A 215 36.82 27.58 -15.16
C VAL A 215 37.34 28.99 -14.88
#